data_AF-A0A4Y2X421-F1
#
_entry.id   AF-A0A4Y2X421-F1
#
_cell.length_a   1.000
_cell.length_b   1.000
_cell.length_c   1.000
_cell.angle_alpha   90.00
_cell.angle_beta   90.00
_cell.angle_gamma   90.00
#
_symmetry.space_group_name_H-M   'P 1'
#
loop_
_entity.id
_entity.type
_entity.pdbx_description
1 polymer ?
#
loop_
_entity_poly.entity_id
_entity_poly.type
_entity_poly.pdbx_seq_one_letter_code
_entity_poly.pdbx_strand_id
1 'polypeptide(L)' 'MESSDDLGHAVLSCGICGERMETNQRCYPFDCECWHHLDCLKRLMKEDELVDCPTCGDPINEWDMAMLTRA' A
#
# COMPACT_ATOMS: atom_id res chain seq x y z
N MET A 1 -18.82 5.12 -31.52
CA MET A 1 -17.96 6.00 -30.71
C MET A 1 -17.67 5.25 -29.43
N GLU A 2 -16.38 5.22 -29.08
CA GLU A 2 -15.76 4.65 -27.88
C GLU A 2 -15.75 3.12 -27.77
N SER A 3 -14.69 2.57 -28.37
CA SER A 3 -14.09 1.27 -28.05
C SER A 3 -13.48 1.38 -26.67
N SER A 4 -13.78 0.48 -25.74
CA SER A 4 -12.97 0.25 -24.54
C SER A 4 -13.29 -1.12 -23.98
N ASP A 5 -12.53 -2.11 -24.43
CA ASP A 5 -12.31 -3.35 -23.71
C ASP A 5 -11.70 -3.00 -22.34
N ASP A 6 -12.54 -2.67 -21.36
CA ASP A 6 -12.11 -2.60 -19.96
C ASP A 6 -12.13 -4.04 -19.42
N LEU A 7 -11.18 -4.85 -19.90
CA LEU A 7 -10.69 -5.98 -19.14
C LEU A 7 -10.10 -5.38 -17.87
N GLY A 8 -10.97 -5.23 -16.87
CA GLY A 8 -10.73 -4.60 -15.59
C GLY A 8 -9.56 -5.24 -14.87
N HIS A 9 -8.35 -4.84 -15.24
CA HIS A 9 -7.20 -4.95 -14.38
C HIS A 9 -7.52 -4.01 -13.24
N ALA A 10 -7.96 -4.56 -12.11
CA ALA A 10 -8.15 -3.80 -10.88
C ALA A 10 -6.90 -2.96 -10.66
N VAL A 11 -7.00 -1.66 -10.92
CA VAL A 11 -5.87 -0.75 -10.83
C VAL A 11 -5.62 -0.56 -9.34
N LEU A 12 -4.66 -1.31 -8.80
CA LEU A 12 -4.23 -1.13 -7.42
C LEU A 12 -3.63 0.27 -7.30
N SER A 13 -4.16 1.04 -6.36
CA SER A 13 -3.71 2.40 -6.07
C SER A 13 -3.17 2.44 -4.66
N CYS A 14 -2.08 3.18 -4.45
CA CYS A 14 -1.50 3.35 -3.13
C CYS A 14 -2.41 4.17 -2.24
N GLY A 15 -2.85 3.59 -1.13
CA GLY A 15 -3.68 4.29 -0.16
C GLY A 15 -3.01 5.46 0.57
N ILE A 16 -1.68 5.63 0.44
CA ILE A 16 -0.94 6.76 1.03
C ILE A 16 -0.82 7.93 0.05
N CYS A 17 -0.28 7.70 -1.16
CA CYS A 17 -0.03 8.77 -2.13
C CYS A 17 -1.14 8.92 -3.19
N GLY A 18 -2.06 7.96 -3.30
CA GLY A 18 -3.09 7.91 -4.32
C GLY A 18 -2.58 7.54 -5.72
N GLU A 19 -1.28 7.35 -5.91
CA GLU A 19 -0.71 7.00 -7.21
C GLU A 19 -1.00 5.53 -7.55
N ARG A 20 -1.17 5.29 -8.86
CA ARG A 20 -1.32 3.96 -9.42
C ARG A 20 -0.07 3.13 -9.13
N MET A 21 -0.28 1.88 -8.73
CA MET A 21 0.79 0.91 -8.59
C MET A 21 1.10 0.22 -9.91
N GLU A 22 2.39 0.17 -10.22
CA GLU A 22 2.90 -0.60 -11.36
C GLU A 22 3.48 -1.94 -10.89
N THR A 23 3.46 -2.94 -11.77
CA THR A 23 3.97 -4.30 -11.47
C THR A 23 5.46 -4.34 -11.11
N ASN A 24 6.23 -3.31 -11.48
CA ASN A 24 7.66 -3.21 -11.21
C ASN A 24 7.99 -2.41 -9.94
N GLN A 25 6.98 -1.86 -9.24
CA GLN A 25 7.19 -1.14 -7.99
C GLN A 25 7.19 -2.08 -6.79
N ARG A 26 7.91 -1.71 -5.73
CA ARG A 26 7.88 -2.44 -4.46
C ARG A 26 6.61 -2.02 -3.72
N CYS A 27 5.62 -2.91 -3.70
CA CYS A 27 4.38 -2.72 -2.96
C CYS A 27 4.31 -3.72 -1.80
N TYR A 28 3.61 -3.33 -0.74
CA TYR A 28 3.35 -4.16 0.42
C TYR A 28 1.83 -4.28 0.61
N PRO A 29 1.28 -5.50 0.58
CA PRO A 29 -0.10 -5.75 1.00
C PRO A 29 -0.15 -5.98 2.52
N PHE A 30 -1.05 -5.29 3.20
CA PHE A 30 -1.41 -5.63 4.58
C PHE A 30 -2.47 -6.73 4.64
N ASP A 31 -2.66 -7.31 5.82
CA ASP A 31 -3.73 -8.28 6.10
C ASP A 31 -5.13 -7.71 5.84
N CYS A 32 -5.32 -6.39 5.99
CA CYS A 32 -6.56 -5.68 5.65
C CYS A 32 -6.77 -5.48 4.14
N GLU A 33 -6.00 -6.19 3.31
CA GLU A 33 -6.05 -6.17 1.84
C GLU A 33 -5.75 -4.80 1.20
N CYS A 34 -5.30 -3.84 2.00
CA CYS A 34 -4.84 -2.54 1.55
C CYS A 34 -3.41 -2.64 0.98
N TRP A 35 -3.20 -2.04 -0.19
CA TRP A 35 -1.91 -2.06 -0.89
C TRP A 35 -1.24 -0.70 -0.79
N HIS A 36 0.01 -0.65 -0.31
CA HIS A 36 0.81 0.60 -0.29
C HIS A 36 2.17 0.41 -0.96
N HIS A 37 2.73 1.48 -1.52
CA HIS A 37 4.14 1.47 -1.92
C HIS A 37 5.01 1.30 -0.68
N LEU A 38 6.02 0.43 -0.77
CA LEU A 38 6.96 0.20 0.32
C LEU A 38 7.69 1.50 0.68
N ASP A 39 8.01 2.34 -0.30
CA ASP A 39 8.66 3.63 -0.06
C ASP A 39 7.75 4.63 0.66
N CYS A 40 6.44 4.64 0.37
CA CYS A 40 5.47 5.46 1.09
C CYS A 40 5.38 5.01 2.56
N LEU A 41 5.30 3.70 2.80
CA LEU A 41 5.30 3.14 4.15
C LEU A 41 6.57 3.47 4.93
N LYS A 42 7.74 3.34 4.29
CA LYS A 42 9.02 3.69 4.92
C LYS A 42 9.15 5.18 5.25
N ARG A 43 8.57 6.06 4.43
CA ARG A 43 8.52 7.50 4.74
C ARG A 43 7.64 7.76 5.95
N LEU A 44 6.45 7.16 5.97
CA LEU A 44 5.51 7.30 7.07
C LEU A 44 6.10 6.78 8.39
N MET A 45 6.75 5.61 8.38
CA MET A 45 7.45 5.02 9.54
C MET A 45 8.63 5.85 10.07
N LYS A 46 9.22 6.73 9.26
CA LYS A 46 10.28 7.65 9.71
C LYS A 46 9.72 8.84 10.48
N GLU A 47 8.47 9.19 10.22
CA GLU A 47 7.80 10.34 10.83
C GLU A 47 6.96 9.92 12.04
N ASP A 48 6.35 8.74 12.00
CA ASP A 48 5.46 8.22 13.05
C ASP A 48 5.56 6.68 13.20
N GLU A 49 5.07 6.14 14.31
CA GLU A 49 4.95 4.69 14.50
C GLU A 49 3.67 4.20 13.81
N LEU A 50 3.82 3.37 12.78
CA LEU A 50 2.66 2.79 12.10
C LEU A 50 2.09 1.66 12.97
N VAL A 51 1.00 1.94 13.67
CA VAL A 51 0.23 0.95 14.45
C VAL A 51 -1.07 0.54 13.76
N ASP A 52 -1.60 1.41 12.90
CA ASP A 52 -2.81 1.21 12.13
C ASP A 52 -2.54 1.42 10.63
N CYS A 53 -3.30 0.74 9.78
CA CYS A 53 -3.24 0.91 8.34
C CYS A 53 -3.66 2.35 7.99
N PRO A 54 -2.84 3.10 7.24
CA PRO A 54 -3.12 4.51 6.95
C PRO A 54 -4.30 4.73 5.99
N THR A 55 -4.89 3.65 5.47
CA THR A 55 -6.03 3.71 4.54
C THR A 55 -7.36 3.33 5.19
N CYS A 56 -7.42 2.18 5.87
CA CYS A 56 -8.66 1.71 6.48
C CYS A 56 -8.70 1.89 8.00
N GLY A 57 -7.56 2.18 8.64
CA GLY A 57 -7.46 2.26 10.10
C GLY A 57 -7.49 0.92 10.81
N ASP A 58 -7.43 -0.21 10.09
CA ASP A 58 -7.29 -1.53 10.74
C ASP A 58 -5.92 -1.66 11.40
N PRO A 59 -5.84 -2.29 12.59
CA PRO A 59 -4.58 -2.49 13.27
C PRO A 59 -3.65 -3.35 12.41
N ILE A 60 -2.40 -2.93 12.27
CA ILE A 60 -1.40 -3.75 11.59
C ILE A 60 -0.73 -4.71 12.56
N ASN A 61 -0.39 -5.92 12.08
CA ASN A 61 0.17 -6.94 12.94
C ASN A 61 1.65 -6.66 13.25
N GLU A 62 2.18 -7.30 14.30
CA GLU A 62 3.58 -7.12 14.73
C GLU A 62 4.62 -7.58 13.70
N TRP A 63 4.25 -8.52 12.82
CA TRP A 63 5.13 -9.02 11.76
C TRP A 63 5.30 -8.00 10.64
N ASP A 64 4.23 -7.32 10.26
CA ASP A 64 4.22 -6.22 9.30
C ASP A 64 5.05 -5.05 9.84
N MET A 65 4.84 -4.68 11.10
CA MET A 65 5.65 -3.66 11.78
C MET A 65 7.15 -4.02 11.76
N ALA A 66 7.49 -5.27 12.10
CA ALA A 66 8.87 -5.74 12.10
C ALA A 66 9.49 -5.76 10.68
N MET A 67 8.72 -6.13 9.66
CA MET A 67 9.17 -6.11 8.26
C MET A 67 9.46 -4.69 7.78
N LEU A 68 8.58 -3.74 8.10
CA LEU A 68 8.72 -2.35 7.68
C LEU A 68 9.86 -1.63 8.40
N THR A 69 10.13 -1.98 9.66
CA THR A 69 11.21 -1.37 10.47
C THR A 69 12.60 -1.89 10.11
N ARG A 70 12.72 -3.11 9.57
CA ARG A 70 14.00 -3.77 9.28
C ARG A 70 14.63 -3.42 7.92
N ALA A 71 13.94 -2.63 7.08
CA ALA A 71 14.23 -2.52 5.65
C ALA A 71 14.94 -1.24 5.22
#